data_AF-A0A0F2NAT3-F1
#
_entry.id   AF-A0A0F2NAT3-F1
#
_cell.length_a   1.000
_cell.length_b   1.000
_cell.length_c   1.000
_cell.angle_alpha   90.00
_cell.angle_beta   90.00
_cell.angle_gamma   90.00
#
_symmetry.space_group_name_H-M   'P 1'
#
loop_
_entity.id
_entity.type
_entity.pdbx_description
1 polymer ?
#
loop_
_entity_poly.entity_id
_entity_poly.type
_entity_poly.pdbx_seq_one_letter_code
_entity_poly.pdbx_strand_id
1 'polypeptide(L)'
;MESGWGNFIPVDKYTGKNSHNLFGLKGQGPAGSVRSDTSEFQDGKLVTVETEFRAYHSWEESIEDHNSFLLSERYRPVREASGYSEAAKSLQSLGYATDPEYASKLIRIIEEYRLDQHDIQSPFPDVPAGHWAAPSVARLKTAGIITGYEDGRFNGDSPASRYEVAVIIDNLIRYLGN
;
A
#
# COMPACT_ATOMS: atom_id res chain seq x y z
N MET A 1 14.00 0.60 -10.82
CA MET A 1 13.24 -0.29 -9.90
C MET A 1 14.27 -1.00 -9.03
N GLU A 2 14.28 -0.82 -7.71
CA GLU A 2 15.40 -1.34 -6.89
C GLU A 2 15.16 -2.71 -6.21
N SER A 3 13.95 -3.27 -6.26
CA SER A 3 13.75 -4.71 -5.98
C SER A 3 12.53 -5.35 -6.63
N GLY A 4 11.76 -4.59 -7.41
CA GLY A 4 10.51 -5.09 -8.00
C GLY A 4 9.50 -5.66 -7.00
N TRP A 5 9.49 -5.13 -5.77
CA TRP A 5 8.49 -5.46 -4.75
C TRP A 5 8.41 -6.98 -4.50
N GLY A 6 9.56 -7.59 -4.19
CA GLY A 6 9.67 -9.04 -3.96
C GLY A 6 9.99 -9.88 -5.21
N ASN A 7 9.96 -9.30 -6.41
CA ASN A 7 10.40 -9.99 -7.63
C ASN A 7 11.93 -10.09 -7.77
N PHE A 8 12.69 -9.27 -7.04
CA PHE A 8 14.14 -9.31 -7.03
C PHE A 8 14.66 -9.14 -5.60
N ILE A 9 15.22 -10.20 -5.04
CA ILE A 9 15.99 -10.14 -3.79
C ILE A 9 17.46 -9.92 -4.19
N PRO A 10 18.12 -8.84 -3.73
CA PRO A 10 19.54 -8.65 -3.97
C PRO A 10 20.33 -9.88 -3.52
N VAL A 11 21.14 -10.43 -4.41
CA VAL A 11 22.07 -11.53 -4.10
C VAL A 11 23.47 -10.99 -4.28
N ASP A 12 24.38 -11.36 -3.38
CA ASP A 12 25.76 -10.95 -3.50
C ASP A 12 26.37 -11.47 -4.81
N LYS A 13 26.81 -10.56 -5.66
CA LYS A 13 27.33 -10.82 -7.01
C LYS A 13 28.55 -11.74 -7.02
N TYR A 14 29.33 -11.76 -5.94
CA TYR A 14 30.59 -12.49 -5.88
C TYR A 14 30.45 -13.83 -5.16
N THR A 15 29.61 -13.90 -4.13
CA THR A 15 29.48 -15.07 -3.26
C THR A 15 28.17 -15.84 -3.45
N GLY A 16 27.17 -15.26 -4.11
CA GLY A 16 25.83 -15.84 -4.22
C GLY A 16 25.04 -15.79 -2.92
N LYS A 17 25.52 -15.08 -1.88
CA LYS A 17 24.82 -14.95 -0.59
C LYS A 17 23.48 -14.26 -0.80
N ASN A 18 22.40 -14.92 -0.38
CA ASN A 18 21.07 -14.32 -0.34
C ASN A 18 21.00 -13.26 0.77
N SER A 19 20.48 -12.07 0.46
CA SER A 19 20.34 -10.97 1.43
C SER A 19 19.07 -11.01 2.26
N HIS A 20 18.06 -11.79 1.87
CA HIS A 20 16.69 -11.73 2.41
C HIS A 20 16.04 -10.34 2.34
N ASN A 21 16.58 -9.41 1.56
CA ASN A 21 16.12 -8.03 1.46
C ASN A 21 14.98 -7.89 0.44
N LEU A 22 13.74 -7.97 0.93
CA LEU A 22 12.54 -7.93 0.08
C LEU A 22 12.29 -6.55 -0.57
N PHE A 23 12.78 -5.50 0.07
CA PHE A 23 12.45 -4.11 -0.26
C PHE A 23 13.58 -3.34 -0.97
N GLY A 24 14.72 -4.00 -1.22
CA GLY A 24 15.87 -3.38 -1.88
C GLY A 24 16.48 -2.23 -1.08
N LEU A 25 16.47 -2.30 0.25
CA LEU A 25 17.04 -1.25 1.08
C LEU A 25 18.57 -1.24 0.95
N LYS A 26 19.15 -0.09 0.59
CA LYS A 26 20.60 0.09 0.51
C LYS A 26 21.26 0.27 1.88
N GLY A 27 22.54 -0.09 1.97
CA GLY A 27 23.39 0.09 3.14
C GLY A 27 23.65 -1.19 3.95
N GLN A 28 23.88 -1.03 5.25
CA GLN A 28 24.19 -2.12 6.18
C GLN A 28 22.94 -2.54 6.96
N GLY A 29 22.62 -3.84 6.94
CA GLY A 29 21.58 -4.46 7.76
C GLY A 29 22.17 -5.31 8.88
N PRO A 30 21.31 -5.96 9.69
CA PRO A 30 21.73 -6.80 10.82
C PRO A 30 22.64 -7.98 10.43
N ALA A 31 22.41 -8.60 9.27
CA ALA A 31 23.28 -9.66 8.73
C ALA A 31 24.39 -9.14 7.79
N GLY A 32 24.63 -7.84 7.84
CA GLY A 32 25.62 -7.12 7.07
C GLY A 32 25.08 -6.52 5.78
N SER A 33 25.85 -6.59 4.70
CA SER A 33 25.45 -6.14 3.36
C SER A 33 25.81 -7.19 2.30
N VAL A 34 25.20 -7.06 1.12
CA VAL A 34 25.59 -7.76 -0.11
C VAL A 34 25.88 -6.73 -1.19
N ARG A 35 26.83 -7.02 -2.09
CA ARG A 35 27.08 -6.19 -3.28
C ARG A 35 26.28 -6.75 -4.44
N SER A 36 25.38 -5.93 -4.99
CA SER A 36 24.57 -6.31 -6.15
C SER A 36 24.47 -5.14 -7.12
N ASP A 37 24.34 -5.47 -8.40
CA ASP A 37 24.02 -4.50 -9.43
C ASP A 37 22.56 -4.03 -9.25
N THR A 38 22.32 -2.73 -9.44
CA THR A 38 20.99 -2.11 -9.47
C THR A 38 20.88 -1.17 -10.67
N SER A 39 19.65 -0.95 -11.15
CA SER A 39 19.37 0.02 -12.21
C SER A 39 18.90 1.34 -11.60
N GLU A 40 19.74 2.37 -11.71
CA GLU A 40 19.46 3.73 -11.25
C GLU A 40 19.20 4.68 -12.41
N PHE A 41 18.42 5.73 -12.17
CA PHE A 41 18.34 6.86 -13.09
C PHE A 41 19.35 7.93 -12.68
N GLN A 42 20.32 8.19 -13.55
CA GLN A 42 21.30 9.28 -13.42
C GLN A 42 21.26 10.10 -14.71
N ASP A 43 21.13 11.42 -14.60
CA ASP A 43 21.00 12.35 -15.74
C ASP A 43 19.93 11.93 -16.78
N GLY A 44 18.80 11.39 -16.29
CA GLY A 44 17.69 10.95 -17.13
C GLY A 44 17.93 9.65 -17.91
N LYS A 45 19.04 8.95 -17.67
CA LYS A 45 19.36 7.66 -18.29
C LYS A 45 19.37 6.55 -17.25
N LEU A 46 18.86 5.38 -17.65
CA LEU A 46 18.99 4.18 -16.84
C LEU A 46 20.42 3.68 -16.94
N VAL A 47 21.10 3.60 -15.80
CA VAL A 47 22.47 3.08 -15.67
C VAL A 47 22.49 1.92 -14.69
N THR A 48 23.33 0.92 -14.95
CA THR A 48 23.58 -0.16 -14.00
C THR A 48 24.78 0.20 -13.15
N VAL A 49 24.59 0.20 -11.82
CA VAL A 49 25.65 0.48 -10.85
C VAL A 49 25.69 -0.60 -9.80
N GLU A 50 26.89 -0.94 -9.33
CA GLU A 50 27.07 -1.83 -8.19
C GLU A 50 26.92 -1.02 -6.90
N THR A 51 26.10 -1.52 -5.98
CA THR A 51 25.87 -0.88 -4.67
C THR A 51 25.75 -1.93 -3.58
N GLU A 52 25.84 -1.47 -2.32
CA GLU A 52 25.61 -2.30 -1.15
C GLU A 52 24.13 -2.26 -0.74
N PHE A 53 23.52 -3.44 -0.65
CA PHE A 53 22.18 -3.66 -0.12
C PHE A 53 22.27 -4.26 1.27
N ARG A 54 21.35 -3.88 2.15
CA ARG A 54 21.22 -4.45 3.49
C ARG A 54 21.00 -5.96 3.36
N ALA A 55 21.64 -6.72 4.24
CA ALA A 55 21.41 -8.15 4.38
C ALA A 55 20.75 -8.44 5.73
N TYR A 56 19.87 -9.43 5.73
CA TYR A 56 19.08 -9.85 6.86
C TYR A 56 19.24 -11.35 7.11
N HIS A 57 19.02 -11.77 8.35
CA HIS A 57 19.01 -13.17 8.74
C HIS A 57 17.74 -13.88 8.26
N SER A 58 16.65 -13.14 8.08
CA SER A 58 15.35 -13.66 7.65
C SER A 58 14.53 -12.60 6.90
N TRP A 59 13.46 -13.03 6.23
CA TRP A 59 12.49 -12.11 5.62
C TRP A 59 11.73 -11.27 6.66
N GLU A 60 11.47 -11.83 7.85
CA GLU A 60 10.84 -11.11 8.96
C GLU A 60 11.64 -9.87 9.33
N GLU A 61 12.96 -10.02 9.48
CA GLU A 61 13.85 -8.92 9.83
C GLU A 61 13.91 -7.85 8.72
N SER A 62 13.77 -8.25 7.45
CA SER A 62 13.63 -7.30 6.34
C SER A 62 12.32 -6.52 6.40
N ILE A 63 11.22 -7.13 6.85
CA ILE A 63 9.92 -6.49 7.03
C ILE A 63 9.95 -5.52 8.21
N GLU A 64 10.52 -5.93 9.34
CA GLU A 64 10.68 -5.09 10.53
C GLU A 64 11.54 -3.86 10.27
N ASP A 65 12.65 -4.00 9.55
CA ASP A 65 13.53 -2.87 9.18
C ASP A 65 12.85 -1.92 8.19
N HIS A 66 12.12 -2.46 7.21
CA HIS A 66 11.33 -1.65 6.29
C HIS A 66 10.21 -0.87 7.01
N ASN A 67 9.51 -1.52 7.94
CA ASN A 67 8.51 -0.86 8.78
C ASN A 67 9.14 0.26 9.62
N SER A 68 10.27 -0.02 10.28
CA SER A 68 10.99 0.97 11.08
C SER A 68 11.44 2.17 10.24
N PHE A 69 11.86 1.94 9.00
CA PHE A 69 12.21 2.98 8.04
C PHE A 69 11.02 3.89 7.72
N LEU A 70 9.85 3.32 7.41
CA LEU A 70 8.61 4.08 7.12
C LEU A 70 8.00 4.78 8.34
N LEU A 71 8.30 4.30 9.55
CA LEU A 71 7.90 4.93 10.80
C LEU A 71 8.75 6.17 11.16
N SER A 72 9.89 6.39 10.51
CA SER A 72 10.74 7.56 10.76
C SER A 72 10.04 8.89 10.40
N GLU A 73 10.51 10.00 10.99
CA GLU A 73 9.90 11.32 10.80
C GLU A 73 9.95 11.79 9.33
N ARG A 74 11.00 11.40 8.58
CA ARG A 74 11.13 11.69 7.15
C ARG A 74 9.90 11.22 6.36
N TYR A 75 9.31 10.08 6.73
CA TYR A 75 8.18 9.48 6.04
C TYR A 75 6.83 9.75 6.71
N ARG A 76 6.75 10.69 7.66
CA ARG A 76 5.47 11.13 8.24
C ARG A 76 4.42 11.49 7.17
N PRO A 77 4.74 12.21 6.07
CA PRO A 77 3.76 12.52 5.02
C PRO A 77 3.19 11.29 4.29
N VAL A 78 3.89 10.16 4.32
CA VAL A 78 3.40 8.89 3.76
C VAL A 78 2.32 8.30 4.68
N ARG A 79 2.53 8.39 6.00
CA ARG A 79 1.60 7.88 7.02
C ARG A 79 0.35 8.75 7.20
N GLU A 80 0.47 10.05 6.92
CA GLU A 80 -0.62 11.04 7.01
C GLU A 80 -1.42 11.17 5.70
N ALA A 81 -1.02 10.48 4.63
CA ALA A 81 -1.69 10.52 3.34
C ALA A 81 -3.13 9.97 3.44
N SER A 82 -4.07 10.62 2.74
CA SER A 82 -5.50 10.25 2.74
C SER A 82 -5.81 9.00 1.91
N GLY A 83 -4.81 8.41 1.26
CA GLY A 83 -4.93 7.19 0.46
C GLY A 83 -3.63 6.82 -0.25
N TYR A 84 -3.61 5.65 -0.88
CA TYR A 84 -2.40 5.08 -1.48
C TYR A 84 -1.77 5.95 -2.58
N SER A 85 -2.57 6.70 -3.35
CA SER A 85 -2.07 7.58 -4.41
C SER A 85 -1.24 8.73 -3.85
N GLU A 86 -1.70 9.33 -2.75
CA GLU A 86 -0.97 10.38 -2.05
C GLU A 86 0.25 9.81 -1.33
N ALA A 87 0.12 8.65 -0.68
CA ALA A 87 1.25 7.95 -0.06
C ALA A 87 2.37 7.63 -1.08
N ALA A 88 2.02 7.15 -2.28
CA ALA A 88 2.96 6.85 -3.34
C ALA A 88 3.70 8.09 -3.85
N LYS A 89 2.97 9.21 -4.02
CA LYS A 89 3.57 10.51 -4.40
C LYS A 89 4.49 11.03 -3.30
N SER A 90 4.10 10.90 -2.04
CA SER A 90 4.94 11.25 -0.89
C SER A 90 6.23 10.42 -0.84
N LEU A 91 6.16 9.10 -1.08
CA LEU A 91 7.37 8.26 -1.17
C LEU A 91 8.33 8.77 -2.25
N GLN A 92 7.81 9.10 -3.42
CA GLN A 92 8.62 9.59 -4.52
C GLN A 92 9.24 10.97 -4.23
N SER A 93 8.46 11.92 -3.73
CA SER A 93 8.95 13.27 -3.41
C SER A 93 10.00 13.25 -2.30
N LEU A 94 9.92 12.30 -1.38
CA LEU A 94 10.89 12.07 -0.33
C LEU A 94 12.14 11.32 -0.80
N GLY A 95 12.23 10.92 -2.07
CA GLY A 95 13.40 10.25 -2.64
C GLY A 95 13.55 8.81 -2.20
N TYR A 96 12.44 8.10 -1.96
CA TYR A 96 12.47 6.65 -1.70
C TYR A 96 13.07 5.87 -2.86
N ALA A 97 12.85 6.33 -4.10
CA ALA A 97 13.44 5.79 -5.31
C ALA A 97 13.85 6.91 -6.28
N THR A 98 14.88 6.67 -7.10
CA THR A 98 15.34 7.60 -8.15
C THR A 98 14.52 7.50 -9.45
N ASP A 99 13.65 6.49 -9.56
CA ASP A 99 12.79 6.27 -10.72
C ASP A 99 11.75 7.41 -10.84
N PRO A 100 11.72 8.17 -11.96
CA PRO A 100 10.78 9.28 -12.13
C PRO A 100 9.33 8.82 -12.26
N GLU A 101 9.07 7.53 -12.47
CA GLU A 101 7.72 6.96 -12.53
C GLU A 101 7.37 6.10 -11.31
N TYR A 102 8.13 6.20 -10.21
CA TYR A 102 7.96 5.33 -9.06
C TYR A 102 6.54 5.35 -8.48
N ALA A 103 5.98 6.55 -8.24
CA ALA A 103 4.62 6.67 -7.70
C ALA A 103 3.58 6.06 -8.67
N SER A 104 3.69 6.37 -9.97
CA SER A 104 2.78 5.86 -10.99
C SER A 104 2.85 4.34 -11.16
N LYS A 105 4.04 3.74 -10.99
CA LYS A 105 4.21 2.27 -10.99
C LYS A 105 3.56 1.64 -9.77
N LEU A 106 3.74 2.22 -8.58
CA LEU A 106 3.14 1.73 -7.35
C LEU A 106 1.61 1.81 -7.38
N ILE A 107 1.06 2.96 -7.81
CA ILE A 107 -0.39 3.17 -7.98
C ILE A 107 -0.96 2.09 -8.92
N ARG A 108 -0.31 1.86 -10.06
CA ARG A 108 -0.75 0.85 -11.03
C ARG A 108 -0.81 -0.55 -10.43
N ILE A 109 0.18 -0.96 -9.66
CA ILE A 109 0.19 -2.28 -8.99
C ILE A 109 -0.95 -2.36 -7.99
N ILE A 110 -1.14 -1.33 -7.17
CA ILE A 110 -2.23 -1.30 -6.17
C ILE A 110 -3.59 -1.41 -6.86
N GLU A 111 -3.80 -0.71 -7.97
CA GLU A 111 -5.04 -0.75 -8.75
C GLU A 111 -5.22 -2.09 -9.49
N GLU A 112 -4.17 -2.62 -10.13
CA GLU A 112 -4.20 -3.88 -10.90
C GLU A 112 -4.54 -5.08 -10.01
N TYR A 113 -3.91 -5.17 -8.84
CA TYR A 113 -4.13 -6.26 -7.88
C TYR A 113 -5.20 -5.91 -6.83
N ARG A 114 -5.78 -4.71 -6.89
CA ARG A 114 -6.80 -4.24 -5.96
C ARG A 114 -6.38 -4.37 -4.49
N LEU A 115 -5.13 -4.04 -4.20
CA LEU A 115 -4.54 -4.12 -2.85
C LEU A 115 -5.21 -3.13 -1.88
N ASP A 116 -5.78 -2.06 -2.43
CA ASP A 116 -6.55 -1.04 -1.71
C ASP A 116 -7.80 -1.60 -1.02
N GLN A 117 -8.32 -2.75 -1.47
CA GLN A 117 -9.52 -3.36 -0.86
C GLN A 117 -9.32 -3.75 0.61
N HIS A 118 -8.07 -3.92 1.05
CA HIS A 118 -7.72 -4.23 2.44
C HIS A 118 -7.51 -2.98 3.30
N ASP A 119 -7.36 -1.81 2.69
CA ASP A 119 -7.14 -0.54 3.37
C ASP A 119 -8.47 0.21 3.67
N ILE A 120 -9.59 -0.33 3.19
CA ILE A 120 -10.91 0.28 3.37
C ILE A 120 -11.38 0.08 4.82
N GLN A 121 -11.12 1.08 5.65
CA GLN A 121 -11.81 1.21 6.93
C GLN A 121 -13.28 1.50 6.68
N SER A 122 -14.16 0.80 7.40
CA SER A 122 -15.58 1.11 7.35
C SER A 122 -15.82 2.52 7.89
N PRO A 123 -16.69 3.33 7.24
CA PRO A 123 -17.13 4.61 7.78
C PRO A 123 -18.07 4.44 8.99
N PHE A 124 -18.44 3.21 9.35
CA PHE A 124 -19.33 2.90 10.46
C PHE A 124 -18.57 2.24 11.62
N PRO A 125 -18.76 2.70 12.86
CA PRO A 125 -18.02 2.22 14.04
C PRO A 125 -18.35 0.78 14.42
N ASP A 126 -19.48 0.25 13.97
CA ASP A 126 -19.97 -1.11 14.23
C ASP A 126 -19.66 -2.09 13.10
N VAL A 127 -18.86 -1.69 12.11
CA VAL A 127 -18.38 -2.57 11.04
C VAL A 127 -16.85 -2.60 11.11
N PRO A 128 -16.25 -3.59 11.79
CA PRO A 128 -14.80 -3.68 11.95
C PRO A 128 -14.07 -3.75 10.60
N ALA A 129 -12.87 -3.17 10.51
CA ALA A 129 -12.07 -3.15 9.28
C ALA A 129 -11.78 -4.56 8.71
N GLY A 130 -11.68 -5.58 9.57
CA GLY A 130 -11.50 -6.98 9.15
C GLY A 130 -12.79 -7.74 8.80
N HIS A 131 -13.96 -7.09 8.89
CA HIS A 131 -15.23 -7.73 8.59
C HIS A 131 -15.41 -7.91 7.08
N TRP A 132 -15.86 -9.09 6.62
CA TRP A 132 -15.99 -9.41 5.19
C TRP A 132 -16.85 -8.39 4.41
N ALA A 133 -17.83 -7.78 5.08
CA ALA A 133 -18.73 -6.78 4.48
C ALA A 133 -18.15 -5.36 4.50
N ALA A 134 -17.09 -5.07 5.27
CA ALA A 134 -16.57 -3.72 5.44
C ALA A 134 -16.23 -3.02 4.12
N PRO A 135 -15.56 -3.67 3.14
CA PRO A 135 -15.28 -3.03 1.86
C PRO A 135 -16.55 -2.70 1.07
N SER A 136 -17.57 -3.55 1.13
CA SER A 136 -18.83 -3.35 0.40
C SER A 136 -19.70 -2.27 1.04
N VAL A 137 -19.78 -2.26 2.37
CA VAL A 137 -20.49 -1.23 3.13
C VAL A 137 -19.86 0.14 2.90
N ALA A 138 -18.53 0.24 2.97
CA ALA A 138 -17.84 1.50 2.69
C ALA A 138 -18.12 2.01 1.27
N ARG A 139 -18.04 1.14 0.25
CA ARG A 139 -18.36 1.51 -1.14
C ARG A 139 -19.79 2.02 -1.31
N LEU A 140 -20.77 1.35 -0.70
CA LEU A 140 -22.16 1.77 -0.76
C LEU A 140 -22.38 3.13 -0.06
N LYS A 141 -21.66 3.40 1.03
CA LYS A 141 -21.71 4.68 1.74
C LYS A 141 -21.10 5.80 0.91
N THR A 142 -19.93 5.56 0.30
CA THR A 142 -19.28 6.51 -0.61
C THR A 142 -20.15 6.82 -1.84
N ALA A 143 -20.85 5.83 -2.37
CA ALA A 143 -21.79 6.00 -3.48
C ALA A 143 -23.10 6.70 -3.09
N GLY A 144 -23.32 6.99 -1.80
CA GLY A 144 -24.59 7.55 -1.30
C GLY A 144 -25.77 6.58 -1.35
N ILE A 145 -25.52 5.29 -1.61
CA ILE A 145 -26.56 4.26 -1.68
C ILE A 145 -27.07 3.94 -0.27
N ILE A 146 -26.15 3.87 0.69
CA ILE A 146 -26.48 3.76 2.12
C ILE A 146 -25.98 4.99 2.87
N THR A 147 -26.73 5.41 3.89
CA THR A 147 -26.34 6.52 4.78
C THR A 147 -25.99 6.03 6.18
N GLY A 148 -26.45 4.84 6.58
CA GLY A 148 -26.48 4.42 7.98
C GLY A 148 -27.55 5.16 8.78
N TYR A 149 -27.55 4.92 10.08
CA TYR A 149 -28.54 5.44 11.02
C TYR A 149 -28.11 6.78 11.62
N GLU A 150 -29.05 7.46 12.32
CA GLU A 150 -28.80 8.75 12.97
C GLU A 150 -27.69 8.68 14.04
N ASP A 151 -27.51 7.51 14.66
CA ASP A 151 -26.43 7.24 15.62
C ASP A 151 -25.06 6.99 14.96
N GLY A 152 -24.99 7.08 13.62
CA GLY A 152 -23.78 6.89 12.84
C GLY A 152 -23.40 5.43 12.62
N ARG A 153 -24.26 4.46 12.94
CA ARG A 153 -24.00 3.01 12.78
C ARG A 153 -24.55 2.46 11.46
N PHE A 154 -24.06 1.28 11.06
CA PHE A 154 -24.60 0.52 9.93
C PHE A 154 -25.70 -0.48 10.37
N ASN A 155 -25.61 -1.01 11.59
CA ASN A 155 -26.46 -2.05 12.20
C ASN A 155 -26.65 -3.30 11.32
N GLY A 156 -25.55 -3.82 10.75
CA GLY A 156 -25.57 -4.90 9.76
C GLY A 156 -26.08 -6.27 10.24
N ASP A 157 -26.13 -6.52 11.56
CA ASP A 157 -26.64 -7.76 12.16
C ASP A 157 -28.16 -7.74 12.41
N SER A 158 -28.79 -6.56 12.30
CA SER A 158 -30.23 -6.41 12.50
C SER A 158 -31.00 -6.66 11.19
N PRO A 159 -32.20 -7.26 11.24
CA PRO A 159 -33.04 -7.36 10.06
C PRO A 159 -33.40 -5.98 9.52
N ALA A 160 -33.14 -5.75 8.22
CA ALA A 160 -33.57 -4.55 7.54
C ALA A 160 -35.11 -4.53 7.39
N SER A 161 -35.72 -3.40 7.68
CA SER A 161 -37.12 -3.13 7.38
C SER A 161 -37.33 -2.99 5.87
N ARG A 162 -38.57 -3.23 5.42
CA ARG A 162 -38.95 -3.02 4.01
C ARG A 162 -38.74 -1.58 3.54
N TYR A 163 -38.88 -0.61 4.46
CA TYR A 163 -38.66 0.80 4.16
C TYR A 163 -37.19 1.11 3.89
N GLU A 164 -36.29 0.60 4.73
CA GLU A 164 -34.84 0.77 4.52
C GLU A 164 -34.38 0.15 3.21
N VAL A 165 -34.87 -1.06 2.90
CA VAL A 165 -34.57 -1.72 1.62
C VAL A 165 -35.09 -0.89 0.44
N ALA A 166 -36.31 -0.32 0.54
CA ALA A 166 -36.87 0.52 -0.52
C ALA A 166 -36.03 1.79 -0.75
N VAL A 167 -35.56 2.45 0.31
CA VAL A 167 -34.68 3.63 0.22
C VAL A 167 -33.35 3.27 -0.43
N ILE A 168 -32.74 2.14 -0.05
CA ILE A 168 -31.47 1.67 -0.62
C ILE A 168 -31.63 1.39 -2.13
N ILE A 169 -32.72 0.73 -2.53
CA ILE A 169 -33.01 0.44 -3.94
C ILE A 169 -33.22 1.72 -4.73
N ASP A 170 -33.98 2.69 -4.19
CA ASP A 170 -34.22 3.97 -4.85
C ASP A 170 -32.92 4.76 -5.04
N ASN A 171 -32.07 4.83 -4.02
CA ASN A 171 -30.74 5.45 -4.14
C ASN A 171 -29.86 4.72 -5.16
N LEU A 172 -29.90 3.38 -5.20
CA LEU A 172 -29.17 2.58 -6.19
C LEU A 172 -29.65 2.87 -7.63
N ILE A 173 -30.97 2.93 -7.84
CA ILE A 173 -31.54 3.27 -9.15
C ILE A 173 -31.08 4.67 -9.59
N ARG A 174 -31.11 5.64 -8.68
CA ARG A 174 -30.60 7.00 -8.97
C ARG A 174 -29.10 7.02 -9.27
N TYR A 175 -28.31 6.22 -8.56
CA TYR A 175 -26.88 6.09 -8.80
C TYR A 175 -26.58 5.50 -10.19
N LEU A 176 -27.34 4.48 -10.62
CA LEU A 176 -27.15 3.81 -11.92
C LEU A 176 -27.73 4.60 -13.11
N GLY A 177 -28.65 5.53 -12.85
CA GLY A 177 -29.28 6.37 -13.87
C GLY A 177 -28.49 7.62 -14.24
N ASN A 178 -27.36 7.89 -13.58
CA ASN A 178 -26.47 9.03 -13.82
C ASN A 178 -25.21 8.62 -14.58
#